data_AF-A0A1B6J3K2-F1
#
_entry.id   AF-A0A1B6J3K2-F1
#
_cell.length_a   1.000
_cell.length_b   1.000
_cell.length_c   1.000
_cell.angle_alpha   90.00
_cell.angle_beta   90.00
_cell.angle_gamma   90.00
#
_symmetry.space_group_name_H-M   'P 1'
#
loop_
_entity.id
_entity.type
_entity.pdbx_description
1 polymer ?
#
loop_
_entity_poly.entity_id
_entity_poly.type
_entity_poly.pdbx_seq_one_letter_code
_entity_poly.pdbx_strand_id
1 'polypeptide(L)'
;IHNLIQLSLEDQLIDDVAMENAIQKALKLAKEREITGKAVTPFILQQVSELTEGRSLQTNISLIKNNALVGANIAVALAKTEREKKQTKREEQPQKSYQVFTRPKDPQLNPIVIGGSILDSVVSVQEPFKVEGR
;
A
#
# COMPACT_ATOMS: atom_id res chain seq x y z
N ILE A 1 17.00 5.87 -22.35
CA ILE A 1 15.98 4.99 -21.72
C ILE A 1 15.36 5.65 -20.49
N HIS A 2 16.15 6.19 -19.55
CA HIS A 2 15.64 7.00 -18.41
C HIS A 2 14.81 8.22 -18.85
N ASN A 3 15.17 8.84 -19.97
CA ASN A 3 14.49 10.04 -20.50
C ASN A 3 13.21 9.76 -21.33
N LEU A 4 12.87 8.49 -21.58
CA LEU A 4 11.69 8.11 -22.38
C LEU A 4 10.48 7.74 -21.53
N ILE A 5 10.68 7.52 -20.22
CA ILE A 5 9.59 7.19 -19.28
C ILE A 5 8.93 8.48 -18.75
N GLN A 6 9.69 9.57 -18.58
CA GLN A 6 9.13 10.83 -18.07
C GLN A 6 8.14 11.50 -19.02
N LEU A 7 8.38 11.48 -20.34
CA LEU A 7 7.48 12.12 -21.31
C LEU A 7 6.09 11.45 -21.41
N SER A 8 5.94 10.20 -20.97
CA SER A 8 4.65 9.48 -21.03
C SER A 8 3.78 9.65 -19.79
N LEU A 9 4.33 10.17 -18.68
CA LEU A 9 3.62 10.23 -17.41
C LEU A 9 2.74 11.47 -17.29
N GLU A 10 3.14 12.61 -17.87
CA GLU A 10 2.40 13.88 -17.74
C GLU A 10 0.98 13.79 -18.33
N ASP A 11 0.78 13.08 -19.45
CA ASP A 11 -0.55 12.83 -20.05
C ASP A 11 -1.38 11.77 -19.31
N GLN A 12 -0.75 10.97 -18.43
CA GLN A 12 -1.40 9.90 -17.66
C GLN A 12 -1.78 10.31 -16.24
N LEU A 13 -1.29 11.47 -15.78
CA LEU A 13 -1.64 12.00 -14.47
C LEU A 13 -3.10 12.43 -14.47
N ILE A 14 -3.85 11.84 -13.55
CA ILE A 14 -5.20 12.30 -13.25
C ILE A 14 -5.03 13.41 -12.22
N ASP A 15 -5.54 14.59 -12.55
CA ASP A 15 -5.63 15.69 -11.60
C ASP A 15 -6.39 15.26 -10.33
N ASP A 16 -5.93 15.69 -9.16
CA ASP A 16 -6.47 15.26 -7.87
C ASP A 16 -7.99 15.54 -7.77
N VAL A 17 -8.45 16.67 -8.31
CA VAL A 17 -9.87 17.03 -8.31
C VAL A 17 -10.65 16.10 -9.24
N ALA A 18 -10.09 15.72 -10.39
CA ALA A 18 -10.71 14.77 -11.30
C ALA A 18 -10.82 13.37 -10.69
N MET A 19 -9.79 12.91 -9.97
CA MET A 19 -9.81 11.63 -9.26
C MET A 19 -10.86 11.63 -8.14
N GLU A 20 -10.88 12.66 -7.31
CA GLU A 20 -11.84 12.79 -6.22
C GLU A 20 -13.28 12.78 -6.75
N ASN A 21 -13.54 13.53 -7.82
CA ASN A 21 -14.84 13.53 -8.49
C ASN A 21 -15.23 12.14 -9.03
N ALA A 22 -14.28 11.37 -9.58
CA ALA A 22 -14.54 10.02 -10.05
C ALA A 22 -14.88 9.07 -8.88
N ILE A 23 -14.17 9.17 -7.75
CA ILE A 23 -14.42 8.39 -6.54
C ILE A 23 -15.79 8.71 -5.96
N GLN A 24 -16.14 10.00 -5.81
CA GLN A 24 -17.43 10.42 -5.27
C GLN A 24 -18.59 9.93 -6.15
N LYS A 25 -18.45 10.01 -7.48
CA LYS A 25 -19.44 9.46 -8.42
C LYS A 25 -19.56 7.93 -8.29
N ALA A 26 -18.45 7.21 -8.21
CA ALA A 26 -18.47 5.76 -8.02
C ALA A 26 -19.15 5.35 -6.72
N LEU A 27 -18.89 6.06 -5.61
CA LEU A 27 -19.53 5.83 -4.31
C LEU A 27 -21.03 6.10 -4.37
N LYS A 28 -21.44 7.18 -5.04
CA LYS A 28 -22.86 7.47 -5.25
C LYS A 28 -23.57 6.37 -6.04
N LEU A 29 -22.96 5.91 -7.13
CA LEU A 29 -23.50 4.82 -7.96
C LEU A 29 -23.57 3.50 -7.19
N ALA A 30 -22.59 3.21 -6.34
CA ALA A 30 -22.60 2.01 -5.50
C ALA A 30 -23.79 2.05 -4.53
N LYS A 31 -24.07 3.22 -3.95
CA LYS A 31 -25.22 3.43 -3.06
C LYS A 31 -26.56 3.34 -3.81
N GLU A 32 -26.67 3.98 -4.97
CA GLU A 32 -27.87 3.96 -5.82
C GLU A 32 -28.21 2.55 -6.33
N ARG A 33 -27.19 1.70 -6.53
CA ARG A 33 -27.34 0.31 -6.98
C ARG A 33 -27.31 -0.71 -5.83
N GLU A 34 -27.33 -0.25 -4.59
CA GLU A 34 -27.32 -1.10 -3.38
C GLU A 34 -26.17 -2.13 -3.35
N ILE A 35 -25.01 -1.77 -3.91
CA ILE A 35 -23.81 -2.62 -3.89
C ILE A 35 -23.26 -2.67 -2.47
N THR A 36 -23.15 -3.87 -1.89
CA THR A 36 -22.75 -4.06 -0.50
C THR A 36 -21.70 -5.17 -0.31
N GLY A 37 -21.02 -5.15 0.83
CA GLY A 37 -20.02 -6.14 1.22
C GLY A 37 -18.84 -6.22 0.26
N LYS A 38 -18.38 -7.45 -0.01
CA LYS A 38 -17.22 -7.74 -0.88
C LYS A 38 -17.34 -7.24 -2.33
N ALA A 39 -18.55 -6.86 -2.75
CA ALA A 39 -18.80 -6.34 -4.10
C ALA A 39 -18.46 -4.84 -4.24
N VAL A 40 -18.32 -4.10 -3.13
CA VAL A 40 -18.09 -2.64 -3.15
C VAL A 40 -16.75 -2.31 -3.81
N THR A 41 -15.64 -2.84 -3.30
CA THR A 41 -14.30 -2.53 -3.81
C THR A 41 -14.12 -2.83 -5.31
N PRO A 42 -14.48 -4.01 -5.84
CA PRO A 42 -14.35 -4.25 -7.28
C PRO A 42 -15.26 -3.34 -8.12
N PHE A 43 -16.47 -3.01 -7.63
CA PHE A 43 -17.35 -2.07 -8.31
C PHE A 43 -16.77 -0.65 -8.36
N ILE A 44 -16.29 -0.12 -7.23
CA ILE A 44 -15.70 1.22 -7.16
C ILE A 44 -14.48 1.33 -8.07
N LEU A 45 -13.58 0.33 -8.03
CA LEU A 45 -12.39 0.33 -8.89
C LEU A 45 -12.76 0.30 -10.38
N GLN A 46 -13.78 -0.48 -10.75
CA GLN A 46 -14.28 -0.50 -12.12
C GLN A 46 -14.86 0.87 -12.54
N GLN A 47 -15.73 1.46 -11.72
CA GLN A 47 -16.35 2.75 -12.03
C GLN A 47 -15.32 3.89 -12.10
N VAL A 48 -14.33 3.91 -11.21
CA VAL A 48 -13.23 4.89 -11.25
C VAL A 48 -12.40 4.70 -12.53
N SER A 49 -12.14 3.45 -12.93
CA SER A 49 -11.48 3.17 -14.21
C SER A 49 -12.27 3.68 -15.41
N GLU A 50 -13.59 3.44 -15.45
CA GLU A 50 -14.46 3.90 -16.52
C GLU A 50 -14.54 5.44 -16.58
N LEU A 51 -14.74 6.10 -15.44
CA LEU A 51 -14.85 7.56 -15.32
C LEU A 51 -13.55 8.31 -15.62
N THR A 52 -12.41 7.62 -15.53
CA THR A 52 -11.07 8.17 -15.82
C THR A 52 -10.53 7.72 -17.17
N GLU A 53 -11.35 7.05 -17.98
CA GLU A 53 -10.98 6.51 -19.31
C GLU A 53 -9.78 5.56 -19.24
N GLY A 54 -9.67 4.78 -18.16
CA GLY A 54 -8.60 3.81 -17.94
C GLY A 54 -7.29 4.41 -17.39
N ARG A 55 -7.19 5.74 -17.25
CA ARG A 55 -5.98 6.39 -16.70
C ARG A 55 -5.70 5.94 -15.25
N SER A 56 -6.72 5.70 -14.44
CA SER A 56 -6.52 5.26 -13.04
C SER A 56 -5.94 3.85 -12.97
N LEU A 57 -6.36 2.95 -13.88
CA LEU A 57 -5.79 1.62 -14.00
C LEU A 57 -4.31 1.70 -14.41
N GLN A 58 -3.98 2.57 -15.37
CA GLN A 58 -2.61 2.76 -15.82
C GLN A 58 -1.71 3.32 -14.70
N THR A 59 -2.21 4.31 -13.96
CA THR A 59 -1.53 4.86 -12.78
C THR A 59 -1.31 3.78 -11.71
N ASN A 60 -2.29 2.92 -11.45
CA ASN A 60 -2.16 1.81 -10.50
C ASN A 60 -1.09 0.80 -10.96
N ILE A 61 -1.03 0.46 -12.24
CA ILE A 61 0.02 -0.41 -12.79
C ILE A 61 1.42 0.22 -12.59
N SER A 62 1.56 1.50 -12.87
CA SER A 62 2.81 2.24 -12.66
C SER A 62 3.22 2.25 -11.19
N LEU A 63 2.26 2.44 -10.27
CA LEU A 63 2.49 2.37 -8.83
C LEU A 63 2.95 0.98 -8.39
N ILE A 64 2.31 -0.09 -8.85
CA ILE A 64 2.69 -1.47 -8.53
C ILE A 64 4.12 -1.77 -8.99
N LYS A 65 4.49 -1.34 -10.21
CA LYS A 65 5.86 -1.48 -10.73
C LYS A 65 6.87 -0.76 -9.85
N ASN A 66 6.56 0.46 -9.43
CA ASN A 66 7.42 1.23 -8.53
C ASN A 66 7.56 0.55 -7.16
N ASN A 67 6.46 0.07 -6.57
CA ASN A 67 6.48 -0.65 -5.30
C ASN A 67 7.33 -1.92 -5.38
N ALA A 68 7.23 -2.67 -6.49
CA ALA A 68 8.06 -3.85 -6.73
C ALA A 68 9.55 -3.50 -6.84
N LEU A 69 9.89 -2.43 -7.56
CA LEU A 69 11.27 -1.95 -7.69
C LEU A 69 11.86 -1.53 -6.35
N VAL A 70 11.14 -0.69 -5.59
CA VAL A 70 11.56 -0.24 -4.26
C VAL A 70 11.70 -1.44 -3.32
N GLY A 71 10.74 -2.35 -3.31
CA GLY A 71 10.80 -3.59 -2.53
C GLY A 71 12.02 -4.45 -2.86
N ALA A 72 12.35 -4.60 -4.14
CA ALA A 72 13.54 -5.32 -4.58
C ALA A 72 14.84 -4.65 -4.09
N ASN A 73 14.94 -3.32 -4.19
CA ASN A 73 16.10 -2.57 -3.73
C ASN A 73 16.29 -2.72 -2.21
N ILE A 74 15.20 -2.68 -1.43
CA ILE A 74 15.23 -2.93 0.02
C ILE A 74 15.72 -4.34 0.30
N ALA A 75 15.21 -5.35 -0.41
CA ALA A 75 15.61 -6.74 -0.22
C ALA A 75 17.11 -6.96 -0.52
N VAL A 76 17.63 -6.33 -1.59
CA VAL A 76 19.05 -6.40 -1.94
C VAL A 76 19.93 -5.73 -0.88
N ALA A 77 19.55 -4.54 -0.42
CA ALA A 77 20.28 -3.83 0.63
C ALA A 77 20.29 -4.65 1.93
N LEU A 78 19.15 -5.22 2.32
CA LEU A 78 19.05 -6.08 3.49
C LEU A 78 19.94 -7.32 3.37
N ALA A 79 19.89 -8.02 2.23
CA ALA A 79 20.73 -9.20 1.99
C ALA A 79 22.22 -8.87 2.05
N LYS A 80 22.64 -7.70 1.54
CA LYS A 80 24.02 -7.22 1.67
C LYS A 80 24.40 -7.00 3.13
N THR A 81 23.58 -6.26 3.88
CA THR A 81 23.80 -6.02 5.32
C THR A 81 23.84 -7.33 6.12
N GLU A 82 23.00 -8.32 5.80
CA GLU A 82 23.03 -9.63 6.45
C GLU A 82 24.31 -10.42 6.14
N ARG A 83 24.85 -10.31 4.92
CA ARG A 83 26.13 -10.95 4.54
C ARG A 83 27.31 -10.29 5.27
N GLU A 84 27.33 -8.97 5.35
CA GLU A 84 28.36 -8.21 6.08
C GLU A 84 28.35 -8.54 7.58
N LYS A 85 27.16 -8.70 8.18
CA LYS A 85 26.98 -9.18 9.57
C LYS A 85 27.45 -10.63 9.79
N LYS A 86 27.38 -11.49 8.76
CA LYS A 86 27.85 -12.88 8.82
C LYS A 86 29.36 -13.00 8.66
N GLN A 87 30.00 -12.08 7.93
CA GLN A 87 31.46 -12.03 7.79
C GLN A 87 32.14 -11.50 9.06
N THR A 88 31.59 -10.46 9.69
CA THR A 88 32.07 -9.93 10.98
C THR A 88 31.93 -10.93 12.13
N LYS A 89 30.94 -11.84 12.08
CA LYS A 89 30.79 -12.93 13.06
C LYS A 89 31.68 -14.16 12.85
N ARG A 90 32.41 -14.29 11.74
CA ARG A 90 33.31 -15.44 11.50
C ARG A 90 34.65 -15.34 12.23
N GLU A 91 35.00 -14.17 12.78
CA GLU A 91 36.21 -13.96 13.58
C GLU A 91 35.98 -14.10 15.09
N GLU A 92 34.72 -14.21 15.56
CA GLU A 92 34.40 -14.44 16.97
C GLU A 92 33.76 -15.82 17.17
N GLN A 93 34.42 -16.68 17.96
CA GLN A 93 34.01 -18.04 18.29
C GLN A 93 32.64 -18.09 18.99
N PRO A 94 31.81 -19.13 18.75
CA PRO A 94 30.42 -19.12 19.20
C PRO A 94 30.26 -19.61 20.65
N GLN A 95 30.07 -18.70 21.61
CA GLN A 95 29.43 -19.05 22.89
C GLN A 95 27.90 -18.95 22.75
N LYS A 96 27.26 -20.11 22.61
CA LYS A 96 25.80 -20.28 22.67
C LYS A 96 25.29 -19.95 24.08
N SER A 97 24.51 -18.88 24.22
CA SER A 97 23.44 -18.82 25.23
C SER A 97 22.28 -18.02 24.67
N TYR A 98 21.08 -18.60 24.69
CA TYR A 98 19.86 -17.88 24.33
C TYR A 98 19.60 -16.85 25.43
N GLN A 99 20.01 -15.60 25.22
CA GLN A 99 19.68 -14.51 26.13
C GLN A 99 18.40 -13.84 25.68
N VAL A 100 17.45 -13.80 26.60
CA VAL A 100 16.23 -12.98 26.55
C VAL A 100 16.65 -11.55 26.21
N PHE A 101 16.19 -11.01 25.07
CA PHE A 101 16.50 -9.64 24.66
C PHE A 101 15.84 -8.64 25.64
N THR A 102 16.58 -8.25 26.68
CA THR A 102 16.43 -6.93 27.27
C THR A 102 17.08 -5.91 26.34
N ARG A 103 16.44 -4.74 26.21
CA ARG A 103 16.74 -3.65 25.27
C ARG A 103 18.27 -3.39 25.09
N PRO A 104 18.80 -3.28 23.86
CA PRO A 104 20.12 -2.71 23.66
C PRO A 104 20.10 -1.23 24.03
N LYS A 105 21.06 -0.82 24.85
CA LYS A 105 21.25 0.55 25.37
C LYS A 105 22.24 1.31 24.48
N ASP A 106 22.13 1.18 23.15
CA ASP A 106 23.02 1.85 22.19
C ASP A 106 22.31 3.09 21.60
N PRO A 107 22.76 4.32 21.91
CA PRO A 107 22.15 5.55 21.42
C PRO A 107 22.31 5.79 19.90
N GLN A 108 23.13 5.01 19.19
CA GLN A 108 23.43 5.25 17.76
C GLN A 108 22.59 4.42 16.78
N LEU A 109 21.85 3.43 17.25
CA LEU A 109 20.92 2.68 16.41
C LEU A 109 19.54 3.34 16.53
N ASN A 110 19.30 4.35 15.71
CA ASN A 110 17.95 4.88 15.49
C ASN A 110 17.25 3.96 14.48
N PRO A 111 16.37 3.03 14.91
CA PRO A 111 15.60 2.25 13.97
C PRO A 111 14.69 3.19 13.17
N ILE A 112 14.89 3.23 11.86
CA ILE A 112 13.95 3.89 10.95
C ILE A 112 12.82 2.90 10.69
N VAL A 113 11.63 3.23 11.20
CA VAL A 113 10.41 2.47 10.96
C VAL A 113 9.66 3.15 9.81
N ILE A 114 9.61 2.51 8.65
CA ILE A 114 8.72 2.90 7.56
C ILE A 114 7.62 1.85 7.51
N GLY A 115 6.40 2.25 7.87
CA GLY A 115 5.21 1.42 7.78
C GLY A 115 4.16 2.09 6.91
N GLY A 116 3.39 1.30 6.18
CA GLY A 116 2.11 1.69 5.59
C GLY A 116 1.04 0.75 6.13
N SER A 117 -0.09 1.30 6.57
CA SER A 117 -1.25 0.50 7.01
C SER A 117 -2.31 0.53 5.93
N ILE A 118 -2.79 -0.64 5.51
CA ILE A 118 -3.99 -0.77 4.69
C ILE A 118 -5.07 -1.31 5.62
N LEU A 119 -5.97 -0.43 6.06
CA LEU A 119 -7.07 -0.74 6.97
C LEU A 119 -8.36 -0.91 6.15
N ASP A 120 -8.86 -2.14 6.08
CA ASP A 120 -10.21 -2.45 5.57
C ASP A 120 -11.11 -2.81 6.76
N SER A 121 -12.03 -1.93 7.11
CA SER A 121 -12.95 -2.11 8.24
C SER A 121 -14.33 -2.48 7.72
N VAL A 122 -14.75 -3.72 8.01
CA VAL A 122 -16.11 -4.19 7.70
C VAL A 122 -16.96 -4.09 8.97
N VAL A 123 -17.98 -3.22 8.96
CA VAL A 123 -18.98 -3.12 10.02
C VAL A 123 -20.29 -3.71 9.52
N SER A 124 -20.78 -4.74 10.21
CA SER A 124 -22.12 -5.31 9.98
C SER A 124 -22.99 -5.06 11.20
N VAL A 125 -24.17 -4.46 11.00
CA VAL A 125 -25.19 -4.29 12.04
C VAL A 125 -26.08 -5.54 12.04
N GLN A 126 -26.19 -6.23 13.18
CA GLN A 126 -26.99 -7.46 13.33
C GLN A 126 -28.46 -7.19 13.70
N GLU A 127 -28.87 -5.94 13.85
CA GLU A 127 -30.24 -5.58 14.24
C GLU A 127 -31.00 -4.91 13.08
N PRO A 128 -32.27 -5.28 12.82
CA PRO A 128 -33.08 -4.60 11.82
C PRO A 128 -33.32 -3.15 12.24
N PHE A 129 -32.97 -2.21 11.36
CA PHE A 129 -33.21 -0.78 11.55
C PHE A 129 -34.72 -0.53 11.64
N LYS A 130 -35.24 -0.31 12.86
CA LYS A 130 -36.61 0.17 13.05
C LYS A 130 -36.66 1.66 12.72
N VAL A 131 -37.22 1.99 11.56
CA VAL A 131 -37.69 3.34 11.27
C VAL A 131 -38.95 3.56 12.12
N GLU A 132 -38.85 4.24 13.26
CA GLU A 132 -40.01 4.78 13.94
C GLU A 132 -40.57 5.93 13.09
N GLY A 133 -41.52 5.59 12.22
CA GLY A 133 -42.35 6.57 11.54
C GLY A 133 -43.36 7.17 12.51
N ARG A 134 -43.20 8.46 12.79
CA ARG A 134 -44.27 9.42 13.04
C ARG A 134 -43.92 10.75 12.40
#